data_AF-A0A2H0JXQ5-F1
#
_entry.id   AF-A0A2H0JXQ5-F1
#
_cell.length_a   1.000
_cell.length_b   1.000
_cell.length_c   1.000
_cell.angle_alpha   90.00
_cell.angle_beta   90.00
_cell.angle_gamma   90.00
#
_symmetry.space_group_name_H-M   'P 1'
#
loop_
_entity.id
_entity.type
_entity.pdbx_description
1 polymer ?
#
loop_
_entity_poly.entity_id
_entity_poly.type
_entity_poly.pdbx_seq_one_letter_code
_entity_poly.pdbx_strand_id
1 'polypeptide(L)'
;MPTFNLNTFTMRLIAETLFYDEEYDALGNLSLVDETAGREKYVASFAPEDGLFVLEEATEWEEYEPGTNDDIGYALAVDSREVGTYDHVDEISKVLLDLAEEHNLLPSITLLFEEDEIG
;
A
#
# COMPACT_ATOMS: atom_id res chain seq x y z
N MET A 1 25.82 -16.62 14.26
CA MET A 1 24.93 -15.44 14.35
C MET A 1 24.23 -15.31 13.01
N PRO A 2 22.94 -14.95 12.97
CA PRO A 2 22.30 -14.59 11.70
C PRO A 2 23.04 -13.38 11.10
N THR A 3 23.27 -13.42 9.79
CA THR A 3 23.89 -12.33 9.03
C THR A 3 22.79 -11.40 8.54
N PHE A 4 23.04 -10.09 8.54
CA PHE A 4 22.12 -9.11 7.96
C PHE A 4 21.79 -9.48 6.50
N ASN A 5 20.50 -9.40 6.16
CA ASN A 5 20.00 -9.62 4.81
C ASN A 5 19.04 -8.47 4.48
N LEU A 6 19.39 -7.68 3.47
CA LEU A 6 18.60 -6.51 3.06
C LEU A 6 17.19 -6.92 2.63
N ASN A 7 17.03 -7.96 1.82
CA ASN A 7 15.72 -8.38 1.32
C ASN A 7 14.82 -8.84 2.47
N THR A 8 15.35 -9.63 3.40
CA THR A 8 14.59 -10.04 4.60
C THR A 8 14.21 -8.84 5.46
N PHE A 9 15.11 -7.88 5.62
CA PHE A 9 14.83 -6.65 6.35
C PHE A 9 13.73 -5.82 5.66
N THR A 10 13.80 -5.64 4.34
CA THR A 10 12.80 -4.90 3.55
C THR A 10 11.45 -5.59 3.55
N MET A 11 11.39 -6.91 3.29
CA MET A 11 10.14 -7.67 3.36
C MET A 11 9.51 -7.57 4.75
N ARG A 12 10.32 -7.58 5.81
CA ARG A 12 9.80 -7.39 7.16
C ARG A 12 9.19 -6.01 7.34
N LEU A 13 9.84 -4.95 6.84
CA LEU A 13 9.27 -3.60 6.92
C LEU A 13 7.97 -3.48 6.13
N ILE A 14 7.89 -4.04 4.92
CA ILE A 14 6.64 -4.07 4.13
C ILE A 14 5.54 -4.82 4.90
N ALA A 15 5.86 -5.96 5.52
CA ALA A 15 4.87 -6.70 6.27
C ALA A 15 4.29 -5.91 7.46
N GLU A 16 5.12 -5.12 8.15
CA GLU A 16 4.69 -4.32 9.30
C GLU A 16 3.83 -3.11 8.89
N THR A 17 3.75 -2.75 7.61
CA THR A 17 2.86 -1.68 7.13
C THR A 17 1.46 -2.18 6.81
N LEU A 18 1.29 -3.49 6.60
CA LEU A 18 0.01 -4.11 6.24
C LEU A 18 -0.63 -4.68 7.50
N PHE A 19 -1.29 -3.83 8.26
CA PHE A 19 -1.91 -4.20 9.53
C PHE A 19 -3.34 -3.67 9.62
N TYR A 20 -4.09 -4.27 10.54
CA TYR A 20 -5.38 -3.77 11.00
C TYR A 20 -5.35 -3.66 12.52
N ASP A 21 -5.70 -2.49 13.02
CA ASP A 21 -5.86 -2.23 14.45
C ASP A 21 -7.35 -2.13 14.77
N GLU A 22 -7.90 -3.19 15.37
CA GLU A 22 -9.30 -3.28 15.79
C GLU A 22 -9.71 -2.25 16.85
N GLU A 23 -8.77 -1.72 17.65
CA GLU A 23 -9.08 -0.74 18.69
C GLU A 23 -9.39 0.64 18.10
N TYR A 24 -8.71 0.98 17.00
CA TYR A 24 -8.79 2.29 16.34
C TYR A 24 -9.45 2.24 14.97
N ASP A 25 -9.90 1.06 14.55
CA ASP A 25 -10.42 0.79 13.21
C ASP A 25 -9.51 1.35 12.10
N ALA A 26 -8.22 1.09 12.27
CA ALA A 26 -7.16 1.68 11.46
C ALA A 26 -6.49 0.62 10.59
N LEU A 27 -6.39 0.93 9.30
CA LEU A 27 -5.76 0.10 8.28
C LEU A 27 -4.46 0.74 7.80
N GLY A 28 -3.39 -0.04 7.88
CA GLY A 28 -2.12 0.29 7.25
C GLY A 28 -2.10 -0.17 5.80
N ASN A 29 -1.87 0.78 4.89
CA ASN A 29 -1.75 0.52 3.46
C ASN A 29 -0.35 0.85 2.96
N LEU A 30 0.12 0.08 1.98
CA LEU A 30 1.34 0.38 1.24
C LEU A 30 1.03 0.67 -0.22
N SER A 31 1.34 1.90 -0.63
CA SER A 31 1.29 2.37 -2.00
C SER A 31 2.66 2.20 -2.67
N LEU A 32 2.66 1.74 -3.92
CA LEU A 32 3.83 1.80 -4.81
C LEU A 32 3.62 2.94 -5.81
N VAL A 33 4.47 3.96 -5.73
CA VAL A 33 4.34 5.22 -6.45
C VAL A 33 5.27 5.26 -7.65
N ASP A 34 4.73 5.62 -8.81
CA ASP A 34 5.50 5.99 -9.99
C ASP A 34 5.83 7.48 -9.92
N GLU A 35 7.02 7.82 -9.43
CA GLU A 35 7.47 9.22 -9.32
C GLU A 35 7.55 9.93 -10.67
N THR A 36 7.80 9.19 -11.77
CA THR A 36 7.89 9.81 -13.09
C THR A 36 6.52 10.24 -13.58
N ALA A 37 5.51 9.43 -13.31
CA ALA A 37 4.11 9.76 -13.60
C ALA A 37 3.45 10.61 -12.50
N GLY A 38 4.08 10.73 -11.32
CA GLY A 38 3.57 11.49 -10.18
C GLY A 38 2.31 10.90 -9.58
N ARG A 39 2.17 9.57 -9.55
CA ARG A 39 0.93 8.89 -9.15
C ARG A 39 1.15 7.51 -8.55
N GLU A 40 0.21 7.07 -7.73
CA GLU A 40 0.13 5.71 -7.21
C GLU A 40 -0.04 4.70 -8.37
N LYS A 41 0.60 3.54 -8.30
CA LYS A 41 0.44 2.50 -9.32
C LYS A 41 -0.18 1.23 -8.75
N TYR A 42 0.27 0.83 -7.58
CA TYR A 42 -0.32 -0.28 -6.84
C TYR A 42 -0.60 0.14 -5.41
N VAL A 43 -1.63 -0.43 -4.81
CA VAL A 43 -1.95 -0.30 -3.39
C VAL A 43 -2.18 -1.69 -2.81
N ALA A 44 -1.63 -1.91 -1.62
CA ALA A 44 -1.86 -3.12 -0.85
C ALA A 44 -2.40 -2.77 0.53
N SER A 45 -3.35 -3.58 0.99
CA SER A 45 -4.03 -3.43 2.27
C SER A 45 -4.41 -4.80 2.84
N PHE A 46 -4.83 -4.81 4.10
CA PHE A 46 -5.51 -5.96 4.70
C PHE A 46 -7.02 -5.72 4.62
N ALA A 47 -7.78 -6.73 4.19
CA ALA A 47 -9.24 -6.73 4.17
C ALA A 47 -9.75 -7.53 5.39
N PRO A 48 -10.19 -6.87 6.49
CA PRO A 48 -10.56 -7.56 7.73
C PRO A 48 -11.75 -8.50 7.58
N GLU A 49 -12.70 -8.16 6.71
CA GLU A 49 -13.92 -8.95 6.48
C GLU A 49 -13.59 -10.35 5.94
N ASP A 50 -12.63 -10.44 5.03
CA ASP A 50 -12.20 -11.68 4.38
C ASP A 50 -10.99 -12.32 5.07
N GLY A 51 -10.27 -11.55 5.90
CA GLY A 51 -9.04 -11.97 6.55
C GLY A 51 -7.87 -12.18 5.58
N LEU A 52 -7.86 -11.43 4.47
CA LEU A 52 -6.89 -11.56 3.38
C LEU A 52 -6.14 -10.25 3.13
N PHE A 53 -4.96 -10.35 2.54
CA PHE A 53 -4.27 -9.19 1.98
C PHE A 53 -4.67 -9.03 0.52
N VAL A 54 -5.00 -7.80 0.14
CA VAL A 54 -5.44 -7.46 -1.22
C VAL A 54 -4.37 -6.59 -1.87
N LEU A 55 -4.08 -6.87 -3.14
CA LEU A 55 -3.23 -6.04 -4.00
C LEU A 55 -4.07 -5.55 -5.16
N GLU A 56 -4.06 -4.25 -5.36
CA GLU A 56 -4.80 -3.59 -6.43
C GLU A 56 -3.88 -2.76 -7.31
N GLU A 57 -4.22 -2.67 -8.59
CA GLU A 57 -3.58 -1.79 -9.56
C GLU A 57 -4.51 -0.61 -9.87
N ALA A 58 -3.98 0.60 -9.75
CA ALA A 58 -4.72 1.82 -10.04
C ALA A 58 -5.13 1.88 -11.53
N THR A 59 -6.40 2.17 -11.79
CA THR A 59 -6.97 2.34 -13.14
C THR A 59 -7.36 3.79 -13.42
N GLU A 60 -7.67 4.57 -12.39
CA GLU A 60 -7.98 5.99 -12.45
C GLU A 60 -7.36 6.74 -11.25
N TRP A 61 -7.04 8.02 -11.43
CA TRP A 61 -6.39 8.87 -10.43
C TRP A 61 -7.15 10.15 -10.23
N GLU A 62 -7.07 10.70 -9.02
CA GLU A 62 -7.58 12.03 -8.73
C GLU A 62 -6.86 13.12 -9.51
N GLU A 63 -7.51 14.28 -9.63
CA GLU A 63 -6.83 15.49 -10.07
C GLU A 63 -5.88 15.97 -8.97
N TYR A 64 -4.58 15.99 -9.26
CA TYR A 64 -3.54 16.36 -8.31
C TYR A 64 -2.96 17.74 -8.62
N GLU A 65 -3.01 18.63 -7.63
CA GLU A 65 -2.37 19.95 -7.65
C GLU A 65 -1.30 20.05 -6.54
N PRO A 66 0.00 20.11 -6.90
CA PRO A 66 1.08 20.24 -5.93
C PRO A 66 1.00 21.53 -5.10
N GLY A 67 1.41 21.45 -3.83
CA GLY A 67 1.52 22.58 -2.91
C GLY A 67 0.24 22.94 -2.16
N THR A 68 -0.77 22.07 -2.18
CA THR A 68 -1.95 22.17 -1.32
C THR A 68 -1.65 21.68 0.10
N ASN A 69 -2.54 21.93 1.07
CA ASN A 69 -2.31 21.51 2.46
C ASN A 69 -2.38 19.99 2.64
N ASP A 70 -3.09 19.30 1.75
CA ASP A 70 -3.29 17.85 1.76
C ASP A 70 -2.37 17.16 0.72
N ASP A 71 -1.35 17.89 0.24
CA ASP A 71 -0.38 17.38 -0.72
C ASP A 71 0.50 16.29 -0.09
N ILE A 72 0.28 15.05 -0.54
CA ILE A 72 1.08 13.88 -0.17
C ILE A 72 2.24 13.60 -1.16
N GLY A 73 2.36 14.41 -2.22
CA GLY A 73 3.44 14.37 -3.21
C GLY A 73 3.12 13.64 -4.52
N TYR A 74 1.94 13.03 -4.66
CA TYR A 74 1.52 12.27 -5.84
C TYR A 74 -0.01 12.13 -5.90
N ALA A 75 -0.56 11.82 -7.08
CA ALA A 75 -1.99 11.56 -7.26
C ALA A 75 -2.39 10.16 -6.73
N LEU A 76 -3.40 10.10 -5.87
CA LEU A 76 -3.98 8.85 -5.38
C LEU A 76 -4.88 8.17 -6.41
N ALA A 77 -5.01 6.85 -6.32
CA ALA A 77 -5.99 6.11 -7.10
C ALA A 77 -7.42 6.42 -6.62
N VAL A 78 -8.35 6.63 -7.55
CA VAL A 78 -9.80 6.75 -7.28
C VAL A 78 -10.59 5.58 -7.84
N ASP A 79 -9.96 4.78 -8.70
CA ASP A 79 -10.47 3.50 -9.17
C ASP A 79 -9.29 2.53 -9.30
N SER A 80 -9.58 1.27 -9.05
CA SER A 80 -8.57 0.21 -9.01
C SER A 80 -9.17 -1.09 -9.51
N ARG A 81 -8.27 -2.02 -9.86
CA ARG A 81 -8.63 -3.42 -10.08
C ARG A 81 -7.82 -4.31 -9.17
N GLU A 82 -8.48 -5.28 -8.54
CA GLU A 82 -7.78 -6.36 -7.84
C GLU A 82 -6.90 -7.15 -8.82
N VAL A 83 -5.63 -7.30 -8.46
CA VAL A 83 -4.65 -8.08 -9.23
C VAL A 83 -4.10 -9.27 -8.45
N GLY A 84 -4.41 -9.37 -7.15
CA GLY A 84 -4.14 -10.56 -6.36
C GLY A 84 -4.63 -10.47 -4.92
N THR A 85 -4.85 -11.63 -4.32
CA THR A 85 -5.18 -11.83 -2.91
C THR A 85 -4.24 -12.85 -2.29
N TYR A 86 -3.92 -12.67 -1.02
CA TYR A 86 -2.89 -13.44 -0.33
C TYR A 86 -3.32 -13.76 1.11
N ASP A 87 -3.09 -15.00 1.52
CA ASP A 87 -3.39 -15.47 2.89
C ASP A 87 -2.33 -15.01 3.91
N HIS A 88 -1.12 -14.70 3.43
CA HIS A 88 0.04 -14.45 4.26
C HIS A 88 0.76 -13.17 3.88
N VAL A 89 1.09 -12.36 4.89
CA VAL A 89 1.77 -11.08 4.71
C VAL A 89 3.14 -11.23 4.01
N ASP A 90 3.83 -12.35 4.26
CA ASP A 90 5.12 -12.64 3.62
C ASP A 90 4.99 -12.81 2.10
N GLU A 91 3.86 -13.30 1.61
CA GLU A 91 3.60 -13.52 0.19
C GLU A 91 3.37 -12.19 -0.53
N ILE A 92 2.46 -11.35 -0.03
CA ILE A 92 2.21 -10.03 -0.60
C ILE A 92 3.44 -9.12 -0.46
N SER A 93 4.19 -9.22 0.64
CA SER A 93 5.43 -8.43 0.83
C SER A 93 6.48 -8.74 -0.22
N LYS A 94 6.59 -10.01 -0.61
CA LYS A 94 7.46 -10.41 -1.71
C LYS A 94 6.98 -9.84 -3.05
N VAL A 95 5.68 -9.93 -3.34
CA VAL A 95 5.11 -9.42 -4.59
C VAL A 95 5.30 -7.90 -4.71
N LEU A 96 5.05 -7.16 -3.62
CA LEU A 96 5.26 -5.72 -3.57
C LEU A 96 6.71 -5.33 -3.83
N LEU A 97 7.67 -6.06 -3.22
CA LEU A 97 9.09 -5.82 -3.47
C LEU A 97 9.46 -6.11 -4.94
N ASP A 98 8.98 -7.23 -5.49
CA ASP A 98 9.23 -7.60 -6.89
C ASP A 98 8.65 -6.54 -7.86
N LEU A 99 7.43 -6.04 -7.61
CA LEU A 99 6.79 -4.98 -8.40
C LEU A 99 7.52 -3.64 -8.31
N ALA A 100 7.96 -3.26 -7.10
CA ALA A 100 8.74 -2.05 -6.90
C ALA A 100 10.06 -2.10 -7.67
N GLU A 101 10.75 -3.24 -7.66
CA GLU A 101 11.98 -3.45 -8.43
C GLU A 101 11.73 -3.47 -9.95
N GLU A 102 10.69 -4.19 -10.41
CA GLU A 102 10.37 -4.33 -11.84
C GLU A 102 10.01 -2.99 -12.48
N HIS A 103 9.25 -2.17 -11.76
CA HIS A 103 8.71 -0.92 -12.28
C HIS A 103 9.41 0.35 -11.77
N ASN A 104 10.46 0.19 -10.95
CA ASN A 104 11.18 1.29 -10.32
C ASN A 104 10.23 2.24 -9.55
N LEU A 105 9.41 1.65 -8.67
CA LEU A 105 8.42 2.37 -7.87
C LEU A 105 8.96 2.62 -6.46
N LEU A 106 8.49 3.70 -5.84
CA LEU A 106 8.81 4.02 -4.44
C LEU A 106 7.68 3.57 -3.50
N PRO A 107 8.01 3.06 -2.31
CA PRO A 107 7.01 2.76 -1.29
C PRO A 107 6.52 4.06 -0.61
N SER A 108 5.23 4.13 -0.32
CA SER A 108 4.60 5.15 0.52
C SER A 108 3.58 4.49 1.42
N ILE A 109 3.51 4.90 2.69
CA ILE A 109 2.60 4.30 3.67
C ILE A 109 1.50 5.31 3.98
N THR A 110 0.26 4.83 3.95
CA THR A 110 -0.91 5.61 4.33
C THR A 110 -1.69 4.85 5.39
N LEU A 111 -2.23 5.59 6.37
CA LEU A 111 -3.14 5.05 7.37
C LEU A 111 -4.55 5.50 6.99
N LEU A 112 -5.43 4.53 6.78
CA LEU A 112 -6.86 4.79 6.64
C LEU A 112 -7.53 4.50 7.98
N PHE A 113 -8.45 5.37 8.35
CA PHE A 113 -9.36 5.15 9.45
C PHE A 113 -10.73 4.95 8.83
N GLU A 114 -11.50 3.94 9.26
CA GLU A 114 -12.91 3.92 8.90
C GLU A 114 -13.57 5.16 9.53
N GLU A 115 -14.12 6.04 8.70
CA GLU A 115 -14.90 7.17 9.20
C GLU A 115 -16.17 6.61 9.84
N ASP A 116 -16.41 6.92 11.13
CA ASP A 116 -17.73 6.73 11.74
C ASP A 116 -18.78 7.29 10.77
N GLU A 117 -19.63 6.44 10.18
CA GLU A 117 -20.80 6.91 9.44
C GLU A 117 -21.63 7.78 10.39
N ILE A 118 -21.51 9.11 10.27
CA ILE A 118 -22.37 10.04 10.98
C ILE A 118 -23.74 9.95 10.31
N GLY A 119 -24.57 9.00 10.76
CA GLY A 119 -25.96 8.80 10.35
C GLY A 119 -26.90 9.96 10.70
#